data_AF-A0AAV7AFK3-F1
#
_entry.id   AF-A0AAV7AFK3-F1
#
_cell.length_a   1.000
_cell.length_b   1.000
_cell.length_c   1.000
_cell.angle_alpha   90.00
_cell.angle_beta   90.00
_cell.angle_gamma   90.00
#
_symmetry.space_group_name_H-M   'P 1'
#
loop_
_entity.id
_entity.type
_entity.pdbx_description
1 polymer ?
#
loop_
_entity_poly.entity_id
_entity_poly.type
_entity_poly.pdbx_seq_one_letter_code
_entity_poly.pdbx_strand_id
1 'polypeptide(L)'
;MMGRKSQSDYNFLFVFSPYSYSIIVELVDENFEGPALRPLTWRSLSGLNRTTMNVSKELLICYLIKPPGFTEKDMGTPECIKKFKVQEVIVNRWISSRERMEHEEL
;
A
#
# COMPACT_ATOMS: atom_id res chain seq x y z
N MET A 1 -21.42 4.94 -6.35
CA MET A 1 -21.74 6.05 -5.42
C MET A 1 -20.53 6.26 -4.52
N MET A 2 -19.97 7.47 -4.53
CA MET A 2 -18.70 7.82 -3.88
C MET A 2 -19.02 8.57 -2.59
N GLY A 3 -18.78 7.95 -1.43
CA GLY A 3 -18.95 8.60 -0.13
C GLY A 3 -17.66 9.25 0.31
N ARG A 4 -17.58 10.59 0.25
CA ARG A 4 -16.54 11.38 0.95
C ARG A 4 -17.10 11.83 2.30
N LYS A 5 -16.30 11.71 3.37
CA LYS A 5 -16.44 12.54 4.58
C LYS A 5 -15.07 13.03 5.05
N SER A 6 -14.93 14.36 4.94
CA SER A 6 -14.30 15.30 5.87
C SER A 6 -12.85 15.12 6.33
N GLN A 7 -11.98 15.96 5.74
CA GLN A 7 -11.06 16.91 6.38
C GLN A 7 -10.22 16.45 7.59
N SER A 8 -9.09 15.80 7.31
CA SER A 8 -7.81 15.94 8.03
C SER A 8 -6.76 15.04 7.35
N ASP A 9 -5.81 15.69 6.69
CA ASP A 9 -4.45 15.28 6.33
C ASP A 9 -4.21 13.84 5.84
N TYR A 10 -3.98 13.80 4.51
CA TYR A 10 -3.53 12.73 3.63
C TYR A 10 -4.28 11.39 3.72
N ASN A 11 -5.07 11.19 2.66
CA ASN A 11 -5.89 10.03 2.43
C ASN A 11 -5.03 8.76 2.31
N PHE A 12 -5.29 7.76 3.16
CA PHE A 12 -5.11 6.36 2.75
C PHE A 12 -6.03 6.15 1.55
N LEU A 13 -5.47 6.19 0.33
CA LEU A 13 -6.25 5.97 -0.87
C LEU A 13 -6.45 4.47 -1.06
N PHE A 14 -7.46 3.92 -0.40
CA PHE A 14 -7.96 2.58 -0.74
C PHE A 14 -8.64 2.66 -2.10
N VAL A 15 -7.87 2.44 -3.17
CA VAL A 15 -8.43 2.34 -4.52
C VAL A 15 -9.09 0.97 -4.67
N PHE A 16 -10.39 0.90 -4.41
CA PHE A 16 -11.20 -0.26 -4.81
C PHE A 16 -11.52 -0.17 -6.31
N SER A 17 -10.51 -0.39 -7.14
CA SER A 17 -10.71 -0.61 -8.58
C SER A 17 -11.31 -2.01 -8.80
N PRO A 18 -11.89 -2.35 -9.97
CA PRO A 18 -12.19 -3.74 -10.35
C PRO A 18 -10.94 -4.65 -10.38
N TYR A 19 -9.74 -4.08 -10.25
CA TYR A 19 -8.49 -4.81 -10.15
C TYR A 19 -8.35 -5.59 -8.82
N SER A 20 -7.59 -6.68 -8.89
CA SER A 20 -7.35 -7.66 -7.83
C SER A 20 -6.65 -7.12 -6.58
N TYR A 21 -6.21 -5.86 -6.58
CA TYR A 21 -5.35 -5.32 -5.53
C TYR A 21 -6.03 -4.21 -4.72
N SER A 22 -5.82 -4.23 -3.40
CA SER A 22 -6.03 -3.12 -2.49
C SER A 22 -4.67 -2.48 -2.19
N ILE A 23 -4.50 -1.19 -2.50
CA ILE A 23 -3.18 -0.54 -2.46
C ILE A 23 -3.11 0.43 -1.28
N ILE A 24 -2.03 0.35 -0.50
CA ILE A 24 -1.62 1.34 0.49
C ILE A 24 -0.40 2.06 -0.06
N VAL A 25 -0.40 3.39 -0.08
CA VAL A 25 0.72 4.19 -0.60
C VAL A 25 1.34 4.98 0.54
N GLU A 26 2.65 4.82 0.74
CA GLU A 26 3.42 5.55 1.76
C GLU A 26 4.56 6.33 1.10
N LEU A 27 4.70 7.61 1.44
CA LEU A 27 5.81 8.44 0.98
C LEU A 27 6.94 8.38 2.00
N VAL A 28 8.11 7.92 1.55
CA VAL A 28 9.30 7.73 2.39
C VAL A 28 10.52 8.38 1.76
N ASP A 29 11.54 8.66 2.56
CA ASP A 29 12.86 9.05 2.07
C ASP A 29 13.71 7.83 1.68
N GLU A 30 14.97 8.05 1.31
CA GLU A 30 15.91 6.98 0.93
C GLU A 30 16.25 6.01 2.07
N ASN A 31 16.05 6.42 3.32
CA ASN A 31 16.23 5.58 4.50
C ASN A 31 14.94 4.85 4.90
N PHE A 32 13.89 4.93 4.08
CA PHE A 32 12.55 4.43 4.37
C PHE A 32 11.89 5.11 5.58
N GLU A 33 12.36 6.30 5.93
CA GLU A 33 11.79 7.11 6.98
C GLU A 33 10.80 8.10 6.34
N GLY A 34 9.58 8.10 6.82
CA GLY A 34 8.53 8.97 6.32
C GLY A 34 7.70 9.51 7.48
N PRO A 35 6.96 10.61 7.28
CA PRO A 35 5.91 11.00 8.19
C PRO A 35 4.80 9.94 8.08
N ALA A 36 4.98 8.79 8.73
CA ALA A 36 3.97 7.75 8.80
C ALA A 36 2.80 8.32 9.60
N LEU A 37 1.84 8.93 8.90
CA LEU A 37 0.70 9.63 9.50
C LEU A 37 -0.10 8.74 10.45
N ARG A 38 0.00 7.41 10.24
CA ARG A 38 -0.23 6.41 11.29
C ARG A 38 0.83 5.32 11.18
N PRO A 39 1.52 4.94 12.26
CA PRO A 39 2.35 3.75 12.25
C PRO A 39 1.46 2.54 11.96
N LEU A 40 1.74 1.85 10.85
CA LEU A 40 1.04 0.62 10.48
C LEU A 40 1.45 -0.49 11.46
N THR A 41 0.71 -0.64 12.55
CA THR A 41 0.97 -1.74 13.49
C THR A 41 0.64 -3.07 12.85
N TRP A 42 1.29 -4.15 13.32
CA TRP A 42 0.98 -5.51 12.86
C TRP A 42 -0.50 -5.88 13.04
N ARG A 43 -1.16 -5.35 14.08
CA ARG A 43 -2.60 -5.56 14.31
C ARG A 43 -3.45 -4.92 13.22
N SER A 44 -3.14 -3.67 12.86
CA SER A 44 -3.83 -2.96 11.79
C SER A 44 -3.59 -3.64 10.44
N LEU A 45 -2.35 -4.03 10.14
CA LEU A 45 -1.99 -4.74 8.91
C LEU A 45 -2.72 -6.09 8.79
N SER A 46 -2.76 -6.87 9.87
CA SER A 46 -3.47 -8.16 9.90
C SER A 46 -4.98 -7.99 9.69
N GLY A 47 -5.58 -6.98 10.32
CA GLY A 47 -6.99 -6.64 10.11
C GLY A 47 -7.28 -6.26 8.66
N LEU A 48 -6.44 -5.38 8.08
CA LEU A 48 -6.55 -4.96 6.69
C LEU A 48 -6.41 -6.14 5.72
N ASN A 49 -5.38 -6.97 5.89
CA ASN A 49 -5.17 -8.16 5.07
C ASN A 49 -6.38 -9.09 5.11
N ARG A 50 -6.95 -9.34 6.31
CA ARG A 50 -8.16 -10.16 6.45
C ARG A 50 -9.36 -9.57 5.70
N THR A 51 -9.58 -8.25 5.80
CA THR A 51 -10.70 -7.61 5.08
C THR A 51 -10.51 -7.62 3.56
N THR A 52 -9.27 -7.47 3.09
CA THR A 52 -8.93 -7.48 1.66
C THR A 52 -9.07 -8.89 1.08
N MET A 53 -8.62 -9.92 1.80
CA MET A 53 -8.81 -11.32 1.39
C MET A 53 -10.28 -11.73 1.32
N ASN A 54 -11.13 -11.26 2.24
CA ASN A 54 -12.57 -11.58 2.23
C ASN A 54 -13.30 -11.09 0.98
N VAL A 55 -12.76 -10.09 0.29
CA VAL A 55 -13.30 -9.59 -0.98
C VAL A 55 -12.53 -10.14 -2.18
N SER A 56 -11.79 -11.23 -2.00
CA SER A 56 -10.95 -11.88 -3.00
C SER A 56 -9.95 -10.93 -3.66
N LYS A 57 -9.35 -10.05 -2.85
CA LYS A 57 -8.28 -9.13 -3.27
C LYS A 57 -6.99 -9.44 -2.53
N GLU A 58 -5.88 -8.99 -3.10
CA GLU A 58 -4.56 -9.03 -2.48
C GLU A 58 -4.18 -7.63 -1.97
N LEU A 59 -3.45 -7.58 -0.86
CA LEU A 59 -2.99 -6.32 -0.29
C LEU A 59 -1.61 -5.96 -0.85
N LEU A 60 -1.49 -4.79 -1.46
CA LEU A 60 -0.26 -4.23 -1.99
C LEU A 60 0.13 -2.99 -1.19
N ILE A 61 1.35 -2.95 -0.68
CA ILE A 61 1.94 -1.77 -0.05
C ILE A 61 2.97 -1.19 -1.02
N CYS A 62 2.78 0.07 -1.40
CA CYS A 62 3.65 0.82 -2.31
C CYS A 62 4.36 1.93 -1.53
N TYR A 63 5.68 1.84 -1.44
CA TYR A 63 6.52 2.90 -0.91
C TYR A 63 7.01 3.78 -2.06
N LEU A 64 6.62 5.05 -2.04
CA LEU A 64 7.14 6.08 -2.90
C LEU A 64 8.39 6.68 -2.25
N ILE A 65 9.55 6.35 -2.78
CA ILE A 65 10.84 6.81 -2.27
C ILE A 65 11.16 8.14 -2.95
N LYS A 66 11.19 9.19 -2.13
CA LYS A 66 11.50 10.56 -2.54
C LYS A 66 13.03 10.73 -2.68
N PRO A 67 13.52 11.25 -3.83
CA PRO A 67 14.95 11.52 -3.97
C PRO A 67 15.41 12.68 -3.07
N PRO A 68 16.71 12.72 -2.72
CA PRO A 68 17.26 13.70 -1.79
C PRO A 68 17.23 15.10 -2.42
N GLY A 69 16.89 16.12 -1.64
CA GLY A 69 16.81 17.51 -2.11
C GLY A 69 15.55 17.84 -2.94
N PHE A 70 14.59 16.94 -3.02
CA PHE A 70 13.34 17.17 -3.75
C PHE A 70 12.43 18.14 -2.99
N THR A 71 12.10 19.28 -3.61
CA THR A 71 11.38 20.38 -2.95
C THR A 71 9.87 20.33 -3.24
N GLU A 72 9.07 21.05 -2.45
CA GLU A 72 7.62 21.18 -2.69
C GLU A 72 7.32 21.80 -4.07
N LYS A 73 8.22 22.62 -4.61
CA LYS A 73 8.11 23.19 -5.95
C LYS A 73 8.17 22.11 -7.03
N ASP A 74 8.97 21.07 -6.82
CA ASP A 74 9.04 19.92 -7.73
C ASP A 74 7.76 19.08 -7.71
N MET A 75 7.02 19.06 -6.59
CA MET A 75 5.73 18.34 -6.45
C MET A 75 4.58 19.01 -7.22
N GLY A 76 4.77 20.25 -7.70
CA GLY A 76 3.73 21.00 -8.41
C GLY A 76 3.49 20.55 -9.85
N THR A 77 4.34 19.71 -10.43
CA THR A 77 4.23 19.24 -11.82
C THR A 77 4.16 17.72 -11.89
N PRO A 78 3.40 17.13 -12.83
CA PRO A 78 3.27 15.66 -12.95
C PRO A 78 4.58 14.96 -13.32
N GLU A 79 5.58 15.70 -13.80
CA GLU A 79 6.94 15.20 -14.04
C GLU A 79 7.63 14.72 -12.75
N CYS A 80 7.12 15.11 -11.58
CA CYS A 80 7.56 14.63 -10.29
C CYS A 80 7.55 13.10 -10.22
N ILE A 81 6.51 12.46 -10.79
CA ILE A 81 6.28 11.01 -10.71
C ILE A 81 7.46 10.22 -11.26
N LYS A 82 8.10 10.70 -12.34
CA LYS A 82 9.25 10.03 -12.98
C LYS A 82 10.50 10.01 -12.10
N LYS A 83 10.59 10.91 -11.12
CA LYS A 83 11.75 11.06 -10.23
C LYS A 83 11.61 10.22 -8.95
N PHE A 84 10.41 9.74 -8.63
CA PHE A 84 10.20 8.84 -7.50
C PHE A 84 10.60 7.41 -7.86
N LYS A 85 11.21 6.71 -6.90
CA LYS A 85 11.33 5.25 -6.98
C LYS A 85 10.12 4.63 -6.28
N VAL A 86 9.65 3.50 -6.79
CA VAL A 86 8.53 2.76 -6.21
C VAL A 86 9.03 1.41 -5.71
N GLN A 87 8.75 1.10 -4.46
CA GLN A 87 8.99 -0.22 -3.88
C GLN A 87 7.64 -0.87 -3.55
N GLU A 88 7.40 -2.03 -4.14
CA GLU A 88 6.15 -2.77 -3.99
C GLU A 88 6.33 -3.94 -3.02
N VAL A 89 5.37 -4.14 -2.11
CA VAL A 89 5.32 -5.24 -1.16
C VAL A 89 3.93 -5.84 -1.18
N ILE A 90 3.81 -7.07 -1.70
CA ILE A 90 2.56 -7.82 -1.70
C ILE A 90 2.46 -8.58 -0.38
N VAL A 91 1.37 -8.36 0.34
CA VAL A 91 1.09 -9.01 1.62
C VAL A 91 0.07 -10.11 1.38
N ASN A 92 0.52 -11.35 1.48
CA ASN A 92 -0.28 -12.54 1.31
C ASN A 92 -0.29 -13.40 2.57
N ARG A 93 -1.33 -14.24 2.72
CA ARG A 93 -1.38 -15.23 3.79
C ARG A 93 -0.22 -16.21 3.62
N TRP A 94 0.53 -16.43 4.70
CA TRP A 94 1.45 -17.56 4.74
C TRP A 94 0.66 -18.86 4.72
N ILE A 95 0.92 -19.69 3.71
CA ILE A 95 0.40 -21.05 3.61
C ILE A 95 1.54 -21.99 4.01
N SER A 96 1.27 -22.92 4.93
CA SER A 96 2.27 -23.91 5.32
C SER A 96 2.59 -24.84 4.15
N SER A 97 3.80 -25.42 4.11
CA SER A 97 4.18 -26.38 3.06
C SER A 97 3.21 -27.56 2.97
N ARG A 98 2.64 -27.98 4.10
CA ARG A 98 1.65 -29.06 4.18
C ARG A 98 0.32 -28.71 3.51
N GLU A 99 -0.21 -27.52 3.78
CA GLU A 99 -1.45 -27.03 3.12
C GLU A 99 -1.26 -26.76 1.62
N ARG A 100 -0.02 -26.49 1.16
CA ARG A 100 0.28 -26.39 -0.28
C ARG A 100 0.13 -27.73 -1.01
N MET A 101 0.57 -28.83 -0.39
CA MET A 101 0.50 -30.17 -0.99
C MET A 101 -0.95 -30.67 -1.13
N GLU A 102 -1.80 -30.38 -0.14
CA GLU A 102 -3.23 -30.77 -0.18
C GLU A 102 -4.02 -30.07 -1.30
N HIS A 103 -3.53 -28.93 -1.80
CA HIS A 103 -4.16 -28.16 -2.87
C HIS A 103 -3.65 -28.51 -4.28
N GLU A 104 -2.54 -29.26 -4.39
CA GLU A 104 -1.99 -29.80 -5.66
C GLU A 104 -2.48 -31.23 -5.97
N GLU A 105 -3.03 -31.94 -4.99
CA GLU A 105 -3.55 -33.31 -5.12
C GLU A 105 -5.06 -33.39 -5.46
N LEU A 106 -5.68 -32.25 -5.83
CA LEU A 106 -7.08 -32.11 -6.27
C LEU A 106 -7.17 -31.57 -7.71
#